data_AF-A0A6A5KHH1-F1
#
_entry.id   AF-A0A6A5KHH1-F1
#
_cell.length_a   1.000
_cell.length_b   1.000
_cell.length_c   1.000
_cell.angle_alpha   90.00
_cell.angle_beta   90.00
_cell.angle_gamma   90.00
#
_symmetry.space_group_name_H-M   'P 1'
#
loop_
_entity.id
_entity.type
_entity.pdbx_description
1 polymer ?
#
loop_
_entity_poly.entity_id
_entity_poly.type
_entity_poly.pdbx_seq_one_letter_code
_entity_poly.pdbx_strand_id
1 'polypeptide(L)'
;MAIISHSAATGSRNSSSATHGYESLHTRAGMLQRDILLNNLIVNEDNDNPSWPAFLIDLDLAIKEQREKSSGARGKTGTRAFMAIGVLLDDEQHSYMHDLEFFFWVLFWICIHYDGPQEARIVPRFDKWNYLDLEKLAGAKKGVVDDERDFLKTAQTNFTPYYQPLLPYVNKLRRKVFPNGKRWRSPNPQLYLDMKQIL
;
A
#
# COMPACT_ATOMS: atom_id res chain seq x y z
N MET A 1 -50.54 3.60 -51.63
CA MET A 1 -49.41 3.43 -52.58
C MET A 1 -48.30 4.35 -52.10
N ALA A 2 -47.20 3.95 -51.48
CA ALA A 2 -46.63 2.63 -51.16
C ALA A 2 -46.06 2.64 -49.72
N ILE A 3 -45.99 1.45 -49.14
CA ILE A 3 -45.38 1.07 -47.85
C ILE A 3 -43.92 0.69 -48.09
N ILE A 4 -43.05 0.84 -47.08
CA ILE A 4 -41.83 0.06 -46.69
C ILE A 4 -41.01 0.98 -45.76
N SER A 5 -40.32 0.60 -44.67
CA SER A 5 -40.47 -0.34 -43.55
C SER A 5 -39.15 -0.24 -42.74
N HIS A 6 -39.22 -0.22 -41.39
CA HIS A 6 -38.25 -0.69 -40.40
C HIS A 6 -36.76 -0.22 -40.43
N SER A 7 -36.28 0.36 -39.32
CA SER A 7 -35.39 -0.35 -38.38
C SER A 7 -35.07 0.50 -37.14
N ALA A 8 -35.06 -0.15 -35.98
CA ALA A 8 -34.66 0.41 -34.69
C ALA A 8 -33.13 0.34 -34.51
N ALA A 9 -32.55 1.32 -33.79
CA ALA A 9 -31.26 1.14 -33.13
C ALA A 9 -31.16 2.03 -31.88
N THR A 10 -31.01 1.32 -30.76
CA THR A 10 -30.61 1.69 -29.40
C THR A 10 -29.29 2.46 -29.31
N GLY A 11 -29.05 3.16 -28.19
CA GLY A 11 -27.68 3.62 -27.89
C GLY A 11 -27.52 4.58 -26.72
N SER A 12 -27.50 4.04 -25.51
CA SER A 12 -26.98 4.62 -24.26
C SER A 12 -25.78 5.57 -24.47
N ARG A 13 -25.93 6.83 -24.05
CA ARG A 13 -24.82 7.78 -23.84
C ARG A 13 -25.00 8.40 -22.45
N ASN A 14 -24.29 7.86 -21.45
CA ASN A 14 -23.82 8.58 -20.24
C ASN A 14 -23.15 7.65 -19.20
N SER A 15 -22.38 6.63 -19.60
CA SER A 15 -21.68 5.75 -18.64
C SER A 15 -20.18 6.02 -18.49
N SER A 16 -19.56 6.86 -19.33
CA SER A 16 -18.10 7.07 -19.30
C SER A 16 -17.63 8.22 -18.41
N SER A 17 -18.46 9.22 -18.11
CA SER A 17 -18.09 10.35 -17.24
C SER A 17 -18.23 10.03 -15.75
N ALA A 18 -19.22 9.20 -15.39
CA ALA A 18 -19.46 8.80 -14.01
C ALA A 18 -18.36 7.90 -13.45
N THR A 19 -17.80 7.00 -14.26
CA THR A 19 -16.69 6.11 -13.87
C THR A 19 -15.39 6.88 -13.63
N HIS A 20 -15.02 7.80 -14.53
CA HIS A 20 -13.84 8.65 -14.35
C HIS A 20 -13.97 9.61 -13.15
N GLY A 21 -15.17 10.14 -12.91
CA GLY A 21 -15.44 10.96 -11.72
C GLY A 21 -15.35 10.14 -10.42
N TYR A 22 -15.85 8.91 -10.45
CA TYR A 22 -15.80 7.97 -9.31
C TYR A 22 -14.37 7.53 -8.98
N GLU A 23 -13.57 7.18 -9.99
CA GLU A 23 -12.15 6.83 -9.83
C GLU A 23 -11.31 8.02 -9.34
N SER A 24 -11.59 9.23 -9.83
CA SER A 24 -10.92 10.45 -9.37
C SER A 24 -11.28 10.79 -7.92
N LEU A 25 -12.55 10.59 -7.52
CA LEU A 25 -13.00 10.80 -6.14
C LEU A 25 -12.41 9.77 -5.20
N HIS A 26 -12.37 8.49 -5.58
CA HIS A 26 -11.75 7.42 -4.77
C HIS A 26 -10.25 7.60 -4.64
N THR A 27 -9.57 7.98 -5.73
CA THR A 27 -8.13 8.28 -5.69
C THR A 27 -7.85 9.47 -4.77
N ARG A 28 -8.65 10.54 -4.87
CA ARG A 28 -8.53 11.72 -4.01
C ARG A 28 -8.86 11.40 -2.55
N ALA A 29 -9.89 10.59 -2.29
CA ALA A 29 -10.26 10.14 -0.95
C ALA A 29 -9.18 9.23 -0.35
N GLY A 30 -8.58 8.33 -1.13
CA GLY A 30 -7.46 7.48 -0.74
C GLY A 30 -6.20 8.29 -0.42
N MET A 31 -5.87 9.31 -1.22
CA MET A 31 -4.80 10.26 -0.90
C MET A 31 -5.09 11.04 0.38
N LEU A 32 -6.31 11.57 0.53
CA LEU A 32 -6.72 12.28 1.74
C LEU A 32 -6.65 11.38 2.97
N GLN A 33 -7.02 10.11 2.82
CA GLN A 33 -7.00 9.13 3.90
C GLN A 33 -5.58 8.73 4.30
N ARG A 34 -4.65 8.65 3.33
CA ARG A 34 -3.21 8.55 3.58
C ARG A 34 -2.70 9.76 4.34
N ASP A 35 -3.01 10.98 3.89
CA ASP A 35 -2.57 12.22 4.55
C ASP A 35 -3.11 12.30 5.99
N ILE A 36 -4.34 11.86 6.24
CA ILE A 36 -4.90 11.84 7.60
C ILE A 36 -4.26 10.74 8.46
N LEU A 37 -3.95 9.55 7.91
CA LEU A 37 -3.20 8.53 8.66
C LEU A 37 -1.78 8.99 8.98
N LEU A 38 -1.09 9.59 8.00
CA LEU A 38 0.20 10.26 8.17
C LEU A 38 0.12 11.29 9.29
N ASN A 39 -0.82 12.23 9.22
CA ASN A 39 -1.01 13.28 10.23
C ASN A 39 -1.38 12.73 11.62
N ASN A 40 -2.15 11.63 11.71
CA ASN A 40 -2.45 11.00 12.99
C ASN A 40 -1.23 10.30 13.59
N LEU A 41 -0.32 9.77 12.76
CA LEU A 41 0.95 9.22 13.19
C LEU A 41 1.86 10.28 13.84
N ILE A 42 1.77 11.54 13.38
CA ILE A 42 2.44 12.71 13.99
C ILE A 42 1.84 13.04 15.37
N VAL A 43 0.56 12.77 15.59
CA VAL A 43 -0.14 13.17 16.82
C VAL A 43 -0.08 12.09 17.91
N ASN A 44 0.03 10.82 17.52
CA ASN A 44 0.20 9.70 18.45
C ASN A 44 1.69 9.45 18.77
N GLU A 45 2.42 10.55 19.00
CA GLU A 45 3.76 10.55 19.56
C GLU A 45 3.70 9.92 20.95
N ASP A 46 3.97 8.63 21.01
CA ASP A 46 4.53 8.07 22.23
C ASP A 46 5.92 8.71 22.39
N ASN A 47 6.01 9.79 23.18
CA ASN A 47 7.25 10.53 23.42
C ASN A 47 8.41 9.64 23.91
N ASP A 48 8.10 8.43 24.34
CA ASP A 48 9.07 7.43 24.80
C ASP A 48 9.67 6.60 23.65
N ASN A 49 9.12 6.64 22.42
CA ASN A 49 9.68 5.94 21.26
C ASN A 49 10.33 6.92 20.26
N PRO A 50 11.67 7.06 20.26
CA PRO A 50 12.38 8.04 19.43
C PRO A 50 12.29 7.73 17.92
N SER A 51 11.80 6.56 17.52
CA SER A 51 11.73 6.15 16.12
C SER A 51 10.58 6.79 15.36
N TRP A 52 9.50 7.22 16.02
CA TRP A 52 8.30 7.76 15.37
C TRP A 52 8.52 9.11 14.65
N PRO A 53 9.17 10.12 15.26
CA PRO A 53 9.43 11.38 14.57
C PRO A 53 10.33 11.21 13.33
N ALA A 54 11.33 10.35 13.43
CA ALA A 54 12.25 10.04 12.33
C ALA A 54 11.58 9.24 11.21
N PHE A 55 10.63 8.36 11.55
CA PHE A 55 9.88 7.58 10.58
C PHE A 55 9.16 8.46 9.55
N LEU A 56 8.65 9.62 9.96
CA LEU A 56 7.97 10.54 9.05
C LEU A 56 8.92 11.09 7.98
N ILE A 57 10.15 11.43 8.39
CA ILE A 57 11.19 11.91 7.47
C ILE A 57 11.53 10.81 6.46
N ASP A 58 11.75 9.58 6.94
CA ASP A 58 12.06 8.45 6.06
C ASP A 58 10.87 8.02 5.20
N LEU A 59 9.64 8.24 5.67
CA LEU A 59 8.41 8.02 4.91
C LEU A 59 8.27 9.02 3.76
N ASP A 60 8.50 10.30 4.02
CA ASP A 60 8.53 11.33 2.99
C ASP A 60 9.62 11.05 1.96
N LEU A 61 10.80 10.62 2.41
CA LEU A 61 11.89 10.19 1.52
C LEU A 61 11.51 8.98 0.68
N ALA A 62 10.91 7.94 1.26
CA ALA A 62 10.49 6.73 0.55
C ALA A 62 9.40 7.02 -0.50
N ILE A 63 8.44 7.89 -0.16
CA ILE A 63 7.39 8.34 -1.10
C ILE A 63 7.99 9.20 -2.21
N LYS A 64 8.92 10.10 -1.89
CA LYS A 64 9.59 10.95 -2.89
C LYS A 64 10.42 10.10 -3.85
N GLU A 65 11.22 9.16 -3.35
CA GLU A 65 11.95 8.20 -4.18
C GLU A 65 11.03 7.42 -5.10
N GLN A 66 9.86 7.01 -4.61
CA GLN A 66 8.85 6.32 -5.43
C GLN A 66 8.37 7.20 -6.59
N ARG A 67 8.11 8.48 -6.34
CA ARG A 67 7.65 9.45 -7.37
C ARG A 67 8.74 9.77 -8.38
N GLU A 68 9.99 9.88 -7.95
CA GLU A 68 11.11 10.13 -8.86
C GLU A 68 11.40 8.91 -9.74
N LYS A 69 11.40 7.70 -9.16
CA LYS A 69 11.61 6.44 -9.90
C LYS A 69 10.52 6.14 -10.94
N SER A 70 9.30 6.66 -10.76
CA SER A 70 8.20 6.50 -11.73
C SER A 70 8.26 7.48 -12.92
N SER A 71 9.08 8.54 -12.85
CA SER A 71 9.21 9.56 -13.90
C SER A 71 10.17 9.20 -15.04
N GLY A 72 10.89 8.07 -14.94
CA GLY A 72 11.80 7.57 -15.97
C GLY A 72 11.05 6.95 -17.16
N ALA A 73 11.34 7.45 -18.36
CA ALA A 73 10.73 7.00 -19.62
C ALA A 73 10.76 5.46 -19.83
N ARG A 74 9.63 4.95 -20.34
CA ARG A 74 9.22 3.54 -20.58
C ARG A 74 8.69 2.76 -19.37
N GLY A 75 7.40 2.97 -19.09
CA GLY A 75 6.47 1.90 -18.69
C GLY A 75 6.69 1.24 -17.32
N LYS A 76 7.37 1.90 -16.38
CA LYS A 76 7.50 1.42 -15.00
C LYS A 76 6.54 2.19 -14.09
N THR A 77 5.32 1.68 -14.01
CA THR A 77 4.35 1.96 -12.93
C THR A 77 5.10 1.97 -11.60
N GLY A 78 4.85 2.98 -10.74
CA GLY A 78 5.64 3.28 -9.55
C GLY A 78 6.04 2.06 -8.71
N THR A 79 7.20 2.15 -8.04
CA THR A 79 7.87 1.12 -7.23
C THR A 79 6.98 -0.09 -6.90
N ARG A 80 7.04 -1.13 -7.73
CA ARG A 80 6.17 -2.32 -7.68
C ARG A 80 6.08 -2.92 -6.27
N ALA A 81 7.15 -2.81 -5.50
CA ALA A 81 7.24 -3.27 -4.11
C ALA A 81 6.12 -2.76 -3.20
N PHE A 82 5.44 -1.65 -3.52
CA PHE A 82 4.36 -1.11 -2.68
C PHE A 82 2.95 -1.40 -3.20
N MET A 83 2.80 -1.97 -4.40
CA MET A 83 1.48 -2.33 -4.95
C MET A 83 0.80 -3.39 -4.07
N ALA A 84 -0.49 -3.23 -3.80
CA ALA A 84 -1.26 -4.18 -3.02
C ALA A 84 -1.34 -5.55 -3.72
N ILE A 85 -1.40 -6.65 -2.95
CA ILE A 85 -1.49 -8.02 -3.48
C ILE A 85 -2.73 -8.17 -4.39
N GLY A 86 -3.85 -7.51 -4.04
CA GLY A 86 -5.06 -7.50 -4.84
C GLY A 86 -4.85 -6.96 -6.26
N VAL A 87 -4.23 -5.79 -6.33
CA VAL A 87 -3.88 -5.08 -7.57
C VAL A 87 -2.86 -5.87 -8.41
N LEU A 88 -1.96 -6.63 -7.77
CA LEU A 88 -0.96 -7.44 -8.48
C LEU A 88 -1.55 -8.69 -9.16
N LEU A 89 -2.67 -9.23 -8.65
CA LEU A 89 -3.17 -10.55 -9.06
C LEU A 89 -4.40 -10.50 -9.96
N ASP A 90 -5.37 -9.63 -9.67
CA ASP A 90 -6.73 -9.81 -10.20
C ASP A 90 -7.31 -8.55 -10.87
N ASP A 91 -6.45 -7.62 -11.32
CA ASP A 91 -6.85 -6.34 -11.93
C ASP A 91 -7.97 -5.66 -11.12
N GLU A 92 -7.92 -5.81 -9.78
CA GLU A 92 -8.95 -5.31 -8.89
C GLU A 92 -9.00 -3.79 -9.01
N GLN A 93 -10.22 -3.23 -9.14
CA GLN A 93 -10.37 -1.78 -9.13
C GLN A 93 -9.80 -1.24 -7.81
N HIS A 94 -8.94 -0.23 -7.94
CA HIS A 94 -8.25 0.36 -6.80
C HIS A 94 -9.26 0.82 -5.74
N SER A 95 -8.97 0.55 -4.47
CA SER A 95 -9.85 0.85 -3.34
C SER A 95 -9.03 1.40 -2.19
N TYR A 96 -9.68 2.10 -1.25
CA TYR A 96 -8.98 2.62 -0.06
C TYR A 96 -8.27 1.51 0.75
N MET A 97 -8.74 0.26 0.69
CA MET A 97 -8.07 -0.85 1.38
C MET A 97 -6.71 -1.18 0.73
N HIS A 98 -6.59 -1.00 -0.58
CA HIS A 98 -5.31 -1.08 -1.29
C HIS A 98 -4.38 0.07 -0.89
N ASP A 99 -4.93 1.24 -0.55
CA ASP A 99 -4.13 2.35 -0.01
C ASP A 99 -3.59 2.05 1.40
N LEU A 100 -4.39 1.37 2.23
CA LEU A 100 -3.99 0.93 3.56
C LEU A 100 -2.97 -0.21 3.51
N GLU A 101 -3.11 -1.12 2.55
CA GLU A 101 -2.11 -2.15 2.29
C GLU A 101 -0.79 -1.54 1.77
N PHE A 102 -0.89 -0.57 0.85
CA PHE A 102 0.26 0.21 0.39
C PHE A 102 1.01 0.85 1.57
N PHE A 103 0.29 1.49 2.49
CA PHE A 103 0.88 2.11 3.68
C PHE A 103 1.64 1.07 4.53
N PHE A 104 1.06 -0.11 4.76
CA PHE A 104 1.75 -1.20 5.46
C PHE A 104 3.06 -1.59 4.77
N TRP A 105 3.06 -1.74 3.44
CA TRP A 105 4.26 -2.12 2.70
C TRP A 105 5.35 -1.04 2.75
N VAL A 106 4.98 0.23 2.76
CA VAL A 106 5.93 1.33 2.93
C VAL A 106 6.54 1.32 4.34
N LEU A 107 5.72 1.15 5.39
CA LEU A 107 6.19 1.02 6.77
C LEU A 107 7.16 -0.16 6.93
N PHE A 108 6.79 -1.32 6.39
CA PHE A 108 7.65 -2.52 6.38
C PHE A 108 8.97 -2.27 5.64
N TRP A 109 8.93 -1.56 4.52
CA TRP A 109 10.11 -1.20 3.73
C TRP A 109 11.06 -0.29 4.51
N ILE A 110 10.53 0.77 5.13
CA ILE A 110 11.32 1.71 5.94
C ILE A 110 12.04 0.98 7.07
N CYS A 111 11.31 0.13 7.80
CA CYS A 111 11.89 -0.64 8.91
C CYS A 111 13.06 -1.52 8.46
N ILE A 112 13.10 -1.96 7.20
CA ILE A 112 14.14 -2.84 6.66
C ILE A 112 15.31 -2.06 6.06
N HIS A 113 15.01 -0.97 5.36
CA HIS A 113 15.93 -0.28 4.47
C HIS A 113 16.50 1.02 5.04
N TYR A 114 16.02 1.50 6.19
CA TYR A 114 16.49 2.74 6.81
C TYR A 114 16.88 2.47 8.26
N ASP A 115 17.98 3.04 8.75
CA ASP A 115 18.43 2.96 10.16
C ASP A 115 18.34 4.34 10.83
N GLY A 116 17.23 5.04 10.57
CA GLY A 116 16.99 6.42 10.97
C GLY A 116 17.25 7.42 9.84
N PRO A 117 17.04 8.72 10.10
CA PRO A 117 17.03 9.75 9.08
C PRO A 117 18.37 9.77 8.35
N GLN A 118 18.34 9.52 7.04
CA GLN A 118 19.48 9.57 6.10
C GLN A 118 20.43 8.36 6.11
N GLU A 119 20.19 7.31 6.92
CA GLU A 119 20.96 6.08 6.83
C GLU A 119 20.16 5.00 6.10
N ALA A 120 20.41 4.85 4.80
CA ALA A 120 19.75 3.83 3.98
C ALA A 120 20.66 2.61 3.74
N ARG A 121 20.07 1.43 3.75
CA ARG A 121 20.69 0.16 3.36
C ARG A 121 19.84 -0.61 2.37
N ILE A 122 20.50 -1.42 1.55
CA ILE A 122 19.81 -2.30 0.60
C ILE A 122 19.84 -3.72 1.16
N VAL A 123 18.66 -4.26 1.49
CA VAL A 123 18.49 -5.68 1.79
C VAL A 123 18.07 -6.41 0.50
N PRO A 124 18.95 -7.20 -0.15
CA PRO A 124 18.70 -7.74 -1.49
C PRO A 124 17.43 -8.59 -1.59
N ARG A 125 17.05 -9.28 -0.50
CA ARG A 125 15.83 -10.08 -0.41
C ARG A 125 14.57 -9.26 -0.69
N PHE A 126 14.52 -8.01 -0.25
CA PHE A 126 13.36 -7.13 -0.39
C PHE A 126 13.54 -6.13 -1.53
N ASP A 127 14.77 -5.69 -1.82
CA ASP A 127 15.05 -4.86 -2.99
C ASP A 127 14.64 -5.53 -4.31
N LYS A 128 14.76 -6.87 -4.39
CA LYS A 128 14.31 -7.63 -5.56
C LYS A 128 12.85 -7.42 -5.92
N TRP A 129 12.00 -7.00 -4.97
CA TRP A 129 10.57 -6.74 -5.21
C TRP A 129 10.32 -5.66 -6.27
N ASN A 130 11.29 -4.76 -6.48
CA ASN A 130 11.24 -3.74 -7.52
C ASN A 130 11.33 -4.31 -8.95
N TYR A 131 11.86 -5.52 -9.08
CA TYR A 131 12.22 -6.13 -10.36
C TYR A 131 11.44 -7.41 -10.66
N LEU A 132 10.74 -7.98 -9.67
CA LEU A 132 9.88 -9.14 -9.88
C LEU A 132 8.73 -8.80 -10.84
N ASP A 133 8.29 -9.81 -11.59
CA ASP A 133 6.99 -9.78 -12.25
C ASP A 133 5.85 -9.79 -11.22
N LEU A 134 4.65 -9.38 -11.64
CA LEU A 134 3.54 -9.10 -10.73
C LEU A 134 3.11 -10.34 -9.94
N GLU A 135 3.04 -11.49 -10.60
CA GLU A 135 2.62 -12.75 -9.99
C GLU A 135 3.65 -13.23 -8.95
N LYS A 136 4.95 -13.22 -9.29
CA LYS A 136 6.01 -13.58 -8.34
C LYS A 136 6.08 -12.62 -7.16
N LEU A 137 5.85 -11.32 -7.39
CA LEU A 137 5.82 -10.34 -6.32
C LEU A 137 4.64 -10.59 -5.37
N ALA A 138 3.45 -10.86 -5.91
CA ALA A 138 2.29 -11.19 -5.10
C ALA A 138 2.51 -12.46 -4.26
N GLY A 139 3.12 -13.50 -4.86
CA GLY A 139 3.50 -14.72 -4.14
C GLY A 139 4.51 -14.45 -3.01
N ALA A 140 5.54 -13.65 -3.28
CA ALA A 140 6.54 -13.28 -2.29
C ALA A 140 5.91 -12.50 -1.11
N LYS A 141 5.02 -11.54 -1.39
CA LYS A 141 4.30 -10.77 -0.37
C LYS A 141 3.39 -11.64 0.48
N LYS A 142 2.60 -12.51 -0.15
CA LYS A 142 1.76 -13.50 0.55
C LYS A 142 2.62 -14.33 1.51
N GLY A 143 3.74 -14.88 1.04
CA GLY A 143 4.63 -15.67 1.87
C GLY A 143 5.25 -14.90 3.05
N VAL A 144 5.37 -13.58 2.98
CA VAL A 144 5.84 -12.77 4.12
C VAL A 144 4.79 -12.63 5.21
N VAL A 145 3.50 -12.53 4.87
CA VAL A 145 2.42 -12.20 5.83
C VAL A 145 1.58 -13.39 6.28
N ASP A 146 1.75 -14.54 5.64
CA ASP A 146 0.95 -15.76 5.83
C ASP A 146 1.00 -16.29 7.27
N ASP A 147 2.20 -16.58 7.78
CA ASP A 147 2.42 -17.06 9.16
C ASP A 147 3.03 -15.96 10.05
N GLU A 148 2.47 -15.80 11.25
CA GLU A 148 2.90 -14.77 12.19
C GLU A 148 4.30 -15.03 12.76
N ARG A 149 4.66 -16.27 13.06
CA ARG A 149 5.97 -16.59 13.64
C ARG A 149 7.07 -16.34 12.63
N ASP A 150 6.82 -16.71 11.37
CA ASP A 150 7.77 -16.45 10.27
C ASP A 150 7.89 -14.95 9.94
N PHE A 151 6.76 -14.22 10.02
CA PHE A 151 6.78 -12.77 9.91
C PHE A 151 7.63 -12.14 11.02
N LEU A 152 7.39 -12.49 12.29
CA LEU A 152 8.13 -11.96 13.43
C LEU A 152 9.63 -12.30 13.34
N LYS A 153 9.98 -13.54 12.97
CA LYS A 153 11.37 -13.93 12.74
C LYS A 153 12.02 -13.10 11.62
N THR A 154 11.30 -12.90 10.53
CA THR A 154 11.76 -12.08 9.40
C THR A 154 11.97 -10.63 9.82
N ALA A 155 11.00 -10.02 10.50
CA ALA A 155 11.08 -8.66 11.01
C ALA A 155 12.22 -8.50 12.01
N GLN A 156 12.34 -9.39 13.01
CA GLN A 156 13.41 -9.36 14.01
C GLN A 156 14.81 -9.43 13.37
N THR A 157 14.95 -10.18 12.28
CA THR A 157 16.24 -10.34 11.58
C THR A 157 16.56 -9.15 10.67
N ASN A 158 15.54 -8.55 10.04
CA ASN A 158 15.73 -7.59 8.94
C ASN A 158 15.35 -6.16 9.29
N PHE A 159 14.67 -5.90 10.40
CA PHE A 159 14.45 -4.54 10.85
C PHE A 159 15.76 -3.97 11.37
N THR A 160 16.07 -2.75 10.97
CA THR A 160 17.25 -2.03 11.43
C THR A 160 17.17 -1.77 12.93
N PRO A 161 18.31 -1.65 13.63
CA PRO A 161 18.33 -1.31 15.06
C PRO A 161 17.41 -0.13 15.41
N TYR A 162 17.41 0.92 14.58
CA TYR A 162 16.59 2.11 14.79
C TYR A 162 15.09 1.83 14.74
N TYR A 163 14.62 0.92 13.88
CA TYR A 163 13.19 0.62 13.71
C TYR A 163 12.73 -0.69 14.38
N GLN A 164 13.61 -1.41 15.09
CA GLN A 164 13.22 -2.55 15.93
C GLN A 164 12.07 -2.23 16.91
N PRO A 165 12.02 -1.07 17.58
CA PRO A 165 10.91 -0.71 18.46
C PRO A 165 9.53 -0.68 17.79
N LEU A 166 9.46 -0.52 16.45
CA LEU A 166 8.20 -0.52 15.71
C LEU A 166 7.64 -1.93 15.47
N LEU A 167 8.42 -3.00 15.64
CA LEU A 167 8.03 -4.37 15.33
C LEU A 167 6.67 -4.79 15.94
N PRO A 168 6.35 -4.51 17.22
CA PRO A 168 5.04 -4.85 17.78
C PRO A 168 3.89 -4.13 17.07
N TYR A 169 4.08 -2.88 16.68
CA TYR A 169 3.10 -2.06 15.96
C TYR A 169 2.90 -2.56 14.53
N VAL A 170 4.00 -2.83 13.81
CA VAL A 170 3.94 -3.41 12.45
C VAL A 170 3.24 -4.76 12.47
N ASN A 171 3.48 -5.62 13.47
CA ASN A 171 2.77 -6.91 13.55
C ASN A 171 1.27 -6.74 13.89
N LYS A 172 0.90 -5.78 14.76
CA LYS A 172 -0.52 -5.45 15.01
C LYS A 172 -1.20 -4.98 13.72
N LEU A 173 -0.54 -4.11 12.93
CA LEU A 173 -1.03 -3.66 11.63
C LEU A 173 -1.17 -4.82 10.65
N ARG A 174 -0.18 -5.72 10.57
CA ARG A 174 -0.23 -6.92 9.72
C ARG A 174 -1.49 -7.73 9.98
N ARG A 175 -1.85 -7.98 11.25
CA ARG A 175 -3.07 -8.73 11.60
C ARG A 175 -4.35 -8.06 11.10
N LYS A 176 -4.39 -6.72 11.07
CA LYS A 176 -5.55 -5.95 10.60
C LYS A 176 -5.60 -5.87 9.08
N VAL A 177 -4.47 -5.60 8.43
CA VAL A 177 -4.37 -5.46 6.97
C VAL A 177 -4.47 -6.83 6.28
N PHE A 178 -3.96 -7.89 6.90
CA PHE A 178 -3.99 -9.26 6.37
C PHE A 178 -4.63 -10.22 7.38
N PRO A 179 -5.97 -10.20 7.55
CA PRO A 179 -6.64 -11.11 8.46
C PRO A 179 -6.35 -12.56 8.07
N ASN A 180 -5.89 -13.35 9.04
CA ASN A 180 -5.43 -14.74 8.83
C ASN A 180 -4.33 -14.87 7.76
N GLY A 181 -3.48 -13.85 7.61
CA GLY A 181 -2.37 -13.85 6.64
C GLY A 181 -2.79 -13.67 5.18
N LYS A 182 -4.06 -13.30 4.93
CA LYS A 182 -4.64 -13.22 3.59
C LYS A 182 -5.00 -11.78 3.24
N ARG A 183 -4.90 -11.44 1.96
CA ARG A 183 -5.46 -10.19 1.42
C ARG A 183 -6.97 -10.15 1.65
N TRP A 184 -7.53 -8.95 1.68
CA TRP A 184 -8.97 -8.77 1.68
C TRP A 184 -9.60 -9.22 0.36
N ARG A 185 -10.83 -9.74 0.47
CA ARG A 185 -11.70 -10.04 -0.68
C ARG A 185 -13.04 -9.31 -0.62
N SER A 186 -13.33 -8.70 0.52
CA SER A 186 -14.55 -7.97 0.79
C SER A 186 -14.19 -6.65 1.48
N PRO A 187 -14.94 -5.56 1.22
CA PRO A 187 -14.71 -4.28 1.88
C PRO A 187 -14.77 -4.35 3.41
N ASN A 188 -13.84 -3.68 4.11
CA ASN A 188 -13.86 -3.52 5.56
C ASN A 188 -13.80 -2.03 5.96
N PRO A 189 -14.96 -1.36 6.12
CA PRO A 189 -15.01 0.09 6.40
C PRO A 189 -14.32 0.49 7.70
N GLN A 190 -14.12 -0.44 8.63
CA GLN A 190 -13.50 -0.18 9.92
C GLN A 190 -11.96 -0.23 9.87
N LEU A 191 -11.37 -0.76 8.79
CA LEU A 191 -9.93 -1.01 8.69
C LEU A 191 -9.08 0.24 8.98
N TYR A 192 -9.54 1.39 8.50
CA TYR A 192 -8.87 2.67 8.76
C TYR A 192 -8.81 3.01 10.25
N LEU A 193 -9.95 2.90 10.95
CA LEU A 193 -10.04 3.21 12.37
C LEU A 193 -9.24 2.20 13.20
N ASP A 194 -9.24 0.93 12.80
CA ASP A 194 -8.44 -0.11 13.42
C ASP A 194 -6.93 0.17 13.30
N MET A 195 -6.46 0.62 12.13
CA MET A 195 -5.06 1.01 11.94
C MET A 195 -4.71 2.26 12.74
N LYS A 196 -5.61 3.25 12.76
CA LYS A 196 -5.46 4.48 13.55
C LYS A 196 -5.39 4.23 15.06
N GLN A 197 -6.00 3.17 15.59
CA GLN A 197 -5.90 2.84 17.02
C GLN A 197 -4.59 2.14 17.38
N ILE A 198 -3.89 1.59 16.40
CA ILE A 198 -2.60 0.90 16.62
C ILE A 198 -1.44 1.90 16.57
N LEU A 199 -1.54 2.85 15.66
CA LEU A 199 -0.58 3.92 15.41
C LEU A 199 -0.86 5.07 16.37
#